data_AF-A0AAE0B755-F1
#
_entry.id   AF-A0AAE0B755-F1
#
_cell.length_a   1.000
_cell.length_b   1.000
_cell.length_c   1.000
_cell.angle_alpha   90.00
_cell.angle_beta   90.00
_cell.angle_gamma   90.00
#
_symmetry.space_group_name_H-M   'P 1'
#
loop_
_entity.id
_entity.type
_entity.pdbx_description
1 polymer ?
#
loop_
_entity_poly.entity_id
_entity_poly.type
_entity_poly.pdbx_seq_one_letter_code
_entity_poly.pdbx_strand_id
1 'polypeptide(L)' 'MISRYFPEHKLPENVIATTDAKVAMLGADYCFHAVPVQFSSSFLEGIADYVDPSLPFISLRKGLHIYQLLKL' A
#
# COMPACT_ATOMS: atom_id res chain seq x y z
N MET A 1 0.94 -16.35 -2.26
CA MET A 1 1.12 -15.07 -1.53
C MET A 1 0.01 -14.87 -0.50
N ILE A 2 -1.28 -14.93 -0.87
CA ILE A 2 -2.42 -14.80 0.07
C ILE A 2 -2.50 -15.94 1.09
N SER A 3 -2.25 -17.18 0.69
CA SER A 3 -2.28 -18.35 1.58
C SER A 3 -1.30 -18.28 2.77
N ARG A 4 -0.26 -17.45 2.68
CA ARG A 4 0.68 -17.23 3.79
C ARG A 4 0.09 -16.34 4.89
N TYR A 5 -0.76 -15.38 4.52
CA TYR A 5 -1.30 -14.37 5.43
C TYR A 5 -2.76 -14.67 5.83
N PHE A 6 -3.55 -15.29 4.95
CA PHE A 6 -4.94 -15.69 5.16
C PHE A 6 -5.17 -17.12 4.65
N PRO A 7 -4.59 -18.16 5.30
CA PRO A 7 -4.61 -19.53 4.80
C PRO A 7 -6.01 -20.13 4.64
N GLU A 8 -6.95 -19.74 5.50
CA GLU A 8 -8.30 -20.33 5.54
C GLU A 8 -9.36 -19.49 4.80
N HIS A 9 -8.96 -18.36 4.20
CA HIS A 9 -9.91 -17.46 3.56
C HIS A 9 -9.69 -17.44 2.05
N LYS A 10 -10.77 -17.70 1.31
CA LYS A 10 -10.81 -17.47 -0.13
C LYS A 10 -11.15 -16.00 -0.37
N LEU A 11 -10.34 -15.32 -1.19
CA LEU A 11 -10.70 -14.00 -1.65
C LEU A 11 -11.82 -14.10 -2.70
N PRO A 12 -12.66 -13.06 -2.84
CA PRO A 12 -13.59 -12.95 -3.96
C PRO A 12 -12.89 -13.10 -5.32
N GLU A 13 -13.58 -13.66 -6.31
CA GLU A 13 -13.03 -13.93 -7.65
C GLU A 13 -12.59 -12.66 -8.40
N ASN A 14 -13.14 -11.50 -8.02
CA ASN A 14 -12.79 -10.21 -8.59
C ASN A 14 -11.55 -9.56 -7.93
N VAL A 15 -10.86 -10.24 -7.01
CA VAL A 15 -9.61 -9.76 -6.44
C VAL A 15 -8.42 -10.24 -7.28
N ILE A 16 -7.70 -9.28 -7.86
CA ILE A 16 -6.53 -9.54 -8.69
C ILE A 16 -5.28 -9.15 -7.89
N ALA A 17 -4.28 -10.05 -7.87
CA ALA A 17 -2.99 -9.79 -7.26
C ALA A 17 -1.93 -9.51 -8.34
N THR A 18 -1.15 -8.46 -8.16
CA THR A 18 -0.02 -8.11 -9.03
C THR A 18 1.15 -7.59 -8.19
N THR A 19 2.36 -7.76 -8.70
CA THR A 19 3.59 -7.13 -8.17
C THR A 19 4.03 -5.92 -9.00
N ASP A 20 3.34 -5.63 -10.11
CA ASP A 20 3.60 -4.47 -10.95
C ASP A 20 2.82 -3.25 -10.41
N ALA A 21 3.56 -2.23 -9.96
CA ALA A 21 2.99 -1.02 -9.38
C ALA A 21 2.18 -0.19 -10.39
N LYS A 22 2.63 -0.12 -11.64
CA LYS A 22 1.92 0.63 -12.68
C LYS A 22 0.57 0.00 -12.97
N VAL A 23 0.54 -1.33 -13.12
CA VAL A 23 -0.72 -2.07 -13.33
C VAL A 23 -1.66 -1.92 -12.14
N ALA A 24 -1.12 -1.91 -10.90
CA ALA A 24 -1.94 -1.76 -9.70
C ALA A 24 -2.58 -0.37 -9.56
N MET A 25 -1.90 0.70 -10.00
CA MET A 25 -2.35 2.09 -9.79
C MET A 25 -3.13 2.67 -10.97
N LEU A 26 -2.90 2.21 -12.20
CA LEU A 26 -3.50 2.79 -13.39
C LEU A 26 -5.03 2.73 -13.36
N GLY A 27 -5.67 3.89 -13.36
CA GLY A 27 -7.13 4.01 -13.39
C GLY A 27 -7.83 3.65 -12.08
N ALA A 28 -7.09 3.57 -10.97
CA ALA A 28 -7.70 3.40 -9.65
C ALA A 28 -8.49 4.66 -9.25
N ASP A 29 -9.69 4.48 -8.69
CA ASP A 29 -10.48 5.57 -8.09
C ASP A 29 -10.14 5.78 -6.61
N TYR A 30 -9.62 4.76 -5.95
CA TYR A 30 -9.24 4.77 -4.53
C TYR A 30 -8.00 3.90 -4.29
N CYS A 31 -7.08 4.38 -3.46
CA CYS A 31 -5.96 3.60 -2.98
C CYS A 31 -6.09 3.28 -1.49
N PHE A 32 -6.16 1.99 -1.14
CA PHE A 32 -6.11 1.54 0.26
C PHE A 32 -4.69 1.13 0.62
N HIS A 33 -4.03 1.92 1.47
CA HIS A 33 -2.66 1.67 1.87
C HIS A 33 -2.60 0.89 3.19
N ALA A 34 -2.27 -0.40 3.09
CA ALA A 34 -2.17 -1.36 4.20
C ALA A 34 -0.73 -1.89 4.46
N VAL A 35 0.29 -1.30 3.83
CA VAL A 35 1.70 -1.70 4.01
C VAL A 35 2.14 -1.45 5.46
N PRO A 36 2.87 -2.35 6.16
CA PRO A 36 3.32 -2.08 7.52
C PRO A 36 4.09 -0.74 7.66
N VAL A 37 3.91 -0.03 8.78
CA VAL A 37 4.41 1.36 8.94
C VAL A 37 5.91 1.52 8.76
N GLN A 38 6.67 0.48 9.09
CA GLN A 38 8.13 0.44 9.00
C GLN A 38 8.63 0.49 7.55
N PHE A 39 7.80 0.09 6.57
CA PHE A 39 8.16 0.02 5.15
C PHE A 39 7.43 1.05 4.30
N SER A 40 6.57 1.88 4.90
CA SER A 40 5.67 2.73 4.11
C SER A 40 6.39 3.80 3.31
N SER A 41 7.44 4.44 3.86
CA SER A 41 8.17 5.50 3.15
C SER A 41 8.84 4.96 1.89
N SER A 42 9.66 3.91 2.03
CA SER A 42 10.34 3.30 0.89
C SER A 42 9.38 2.68 -0.12
N PHE A 43 8.25 2.14 0.34
CA PHE A 43 7.21 1.64 -0.56
C PHE A 43 6.55 2.75 -1.37
N LEU A 44 6.15 3.85 -0.72
CA LEU A 44 5.51 4.98 -1.38
C LEU A 44 6.43 5.67 -2.38
N GLU A 45 7.71 5.82 -2.04
CA GLU A 45 8.74 6.30 -2.97
C GLU A 45 8.83 5.41 -4.22
N GLY A 46 8.75 4.09 -4.06
CA GLY A 46 8.81 3.14 -5.17
C GLY A 46 7.60 3.13 -6.11
N ILE A 47 6.47 3.72 -5.69
CA ILE A 47 5.25 3.79 -6.52
C ILE A 47 4.87 5.21 -6.94
N ALA A 48 5.59 6.24 -6.47
CA ALA A 48 5.22 7.65 -6.60
C ALA A 48 4.95 8.07 -8.05
N ASP A 49 5.76 7.57 -9.00
CA ASP A 49 5.64 7.88 -10.43
C ASP A 49 4.34 7.37 -11.08
N TYR A 50 3.64 6.43 -10.42
CA TYR A 50 2.42 5.82 -10.93
C TYR A 50 1.16 6.30 -10.21
N VAL A 51 1.30 7.16 -9.20
CA VAL A 51 0.17 7.67 -8.43
C VAL A 51 -0.41 8.90 -9.13
N ASP A 52 -1.69 8.82 -9.48
CA ASP A 52 -2.42 9.99 -9.93
C ASP A 52 -2.53 11.02 -8.78
N PRO A 53 -2.18 12.31 -8.99
CA PRO A 53 -2.25 13.32 -7.93
C PRO A 53 -3.65 13.55 -7.33
N SER A 54 -4.70 13.18 -8.06
CA SER A 54 -6.09 13.27 -7.62
C SER A 54 -6.58 12.02 -6.88
N LEU A 55 -5.80 10.93 -6.88
CA LEU A 55 -6.17 9.65 -6.28
C LEU A 55 -6.27 9.76 -4.74
N PRO A 56 -7.44 9.53 -4.14
CA PRO A 56 -7.57 9.51 -2.70
C PRO A 56 -6.82 8.32 -2.09
N PHE A 57 -5.91 8.61 -1.14
CA PHE A 57 -5.20 7.62 -0.34
C PHE A 57 -5.85 7.43 1.02
N ILE A 58 -6.30 6.22 1.29
CA ILE A 58 -6.93 5.81 2.56
C ILE A 58 -5.94 4.89 3.29
N SER A 59 -5.35 5.39 4.38
CA SER A 59 -4.46 4.59 5.22
C SER A 59 -5.27 3.71 6.17
N LEU A 60 -5.10 2.38 6.07
CA LEU A 60 -5.72 1.40 6.97
C LEU A 60 -4.85 1.07 8.19
N ARG A 61 -3.66 1.66 8.25
CA ARG A 61 -2.65 1.32 9.26
C ARG A 61 -2.97 1.99 10.59
N LYS A 62 -2.72 1.25 11.67
CA LYS A 62 -2.68 1.77 13.03
C LYS A 62 -1.22 1.76 13.50
N GLY A 63 -0.60 2.93 13.62
CA GLY A 63 0.80 3.08 14.04
C GLY A 63 1.30 4.50 13.75
N LEU A 64 2.13 5.04 14.64
CA LEU A 64 2.76 6.34 14.46
C LEU A 64 4.17 6.13 13.93
N HIS A 65 4.53 6.85 12.86
CA HIS A 65 5.94 6.93 12.48
C HIS A 65 6.64 7.84 13.50
N ILE A 66 7.52 7.30 14.33
CA ILE A 66 8.30 8.11 15.26
C ILE A 66 9.34 8.87 14.43
N TYR A 67 9.10 10.14 14.16
CA TYR A 67 10.19 11.04 13.80
C TYR A 67 11.08 11.17 15.04
N GLN A 68 12.32 10.70 14.96
CA GLN A 68 13.31 11.02 15.98
C GLN A 68 13.72 12.48 15.79
N LEU A 69 13.06 13.37 16.54
CA LEU A 69 13.36 14.80 16.59
C LEU A 69 14.64 15.08 17.40
N LEU A 70 15.76 14.47 17.02
CA LEU A 70 17.09 14.84 17.50
C LEU A 70 18.11 14.62 16.39
N LYS A 71 18.21 15.61 15.49
CA LYS A 71 19.53 15.99 14.98
C LYS A 71 20.06 17.07 15.93
N LEU A 72 20.80 16.64 16.95
CA LEU A 72 21.86 17.46 17.55
C LEU A 72 23.16 17.14 16.80
#